data_AF-A0A254SRB5-F1
#
_entry.id   AF-A0A254SRB5-F1
#
_cell.length_a   1.000
_cell.length_b   1.000
_cell.length_c   1.000
_cell.angle_alpha   90.00
_cell.angle_beta   90.00
_cell.angle_gamma   90.00
#
_symmetry.space_group_name_H-M   'P 1'
#
loop_
_entity.id
_entity.type
_entity.pdbx_description
1 polymer ?
#
loop_
_entity_poly.entity_id
_entity_poly.type
_entity_poly.pdbx_seq_one_letter_code
_entity_poly.pdbx_strand_id
1 'polypeptide(L)'
;MTKTPSEAANELFVGDNSVFNKATTNWFANTKNAKVVSLKKNGKKLADIKKTNPDLIPFKFVIISEGVAGLAVREYIQSSKYKGEIENVIFFNTPHEGSGFADQVLLNGSRELDKTKSISDYTKLMDYAGV
;
A
#
# COMPACT_ATOMS: atom_id res chain seq x y z
N MET A 1 -11.00 22.67 4.74
CA MET A 1 -11.30 22.16 3.39
C MET A 1 -10.96 20.69 3.39
N THR A 2 -11.94 19.83 3.06
CA THR A 2 -11.76 18.39 2.94
C THR A 2 -10.98 18.10 1.65
N LYS A 3 -9.86 17.39 1.77
CA LYS A 3 -9.03 16.98 0.63
C LYS A 3 -9.84 16.07 -0.28
N THR A 4 -9.74 16.27 -1.59
CA THR A 4 -10.31 15.36 -2.58
C THR A 4 -9.58 14.00 -2.51
N PRO A 5 -10.23 12.88 -2.90
CA PRO A 5 -9.57 11.58 -2.98
C PRO A 5 -8.31 11.59 -3.84
N SER A 6 -8.29 12.40 -4.92
CA SER A 6 -7.11 12.57 -5.75
C SER A 6 -5.98 13.30 -5.03
N GLU A 7 -6.26 14.29 -4.19
CA GLU A 7 -5.24 14.98 -3.38
C GLU A 7 -4.71 14.09 -2.27
N ALA A 8 -5.58 13.30 -1.62
CA ALA A 8 -5.16 12.31 -0.63
C ALA A 8 -4.27 11.21 -1.24
N ALA A 9 -4.63 10.72 -2.43
CA ALA A 9 -3.76 9.82 -3.20
C ALA A 9 -2.43 10.51 -3.53
N ASN A 10 -2.46 11.75 -4.02
CA ASN A 10 -1.24 12.46 -4.39
C ASN A 10 -0.28 12.63 -3.19
N GLU A 11 -0.78 12.86 -1.97
CA GLU A 11 0.06 12.90 -0.75
C GLU A 11 0.58 11.54 -0.31
N LEU A 12 -0.18 10.46 -0.51
CA LEU A 12 0.26 9.10 -0.21
C LEU A 12 1.42 8.66 -1.11
N PHE A 13 1.52 9.24 -2.31
CA PHE A 13 2.37 8.73 -3.36
C PHE A 13 3.42 9.74 -3.86
N VAL A 14 3.28 11.03 -3.57
CA VAL A 14 4.22 12.10 -3.93
C VAL A 14 4.75 12.81 -2.68
N GLY A 15 6.02 13.21 -2.72
CA GLY A 15 6.70 13.92 -1.63
C GLY A 15 7.43 13.00 -0.66
N ASP A 16 8.12 13.60 0.31
CA ASP A 16 9.03 12.90 1.25
C ASP A 16 8.32 11.83 2.10
N ASN A 17 7.02 12.00 2.34
CA ASN A 17 6.20 11.06 3.11
C ASN A 17 5.51 9.97 2.27
N SER A 18 5.77 9.93 0.96
CA SER A 18 5.16 8.95 0.07
C SER A 18 5.51 7.50 0.45
N VAL A 19 4.60 6.58 0.14
CA VAL A 19 4.82 5.13 0.32
C VAL A 19 6.02 4.64 -0.47
N PHE A 20 6.35 5.24 -1.63
CA PHE A 20 7.56 4.89 -2.39
C PHE A 20 8.82 5.37 -1.71
N ASN A 21 8.84 6.58 -1.14
CA ASN A 21 10.01 7.03 -0.38
C ASN A 21 10.22 6.16 0.87
N LYS A 22 9.15 5.77 1.56
CA LYS A 22 9.22 4.80 2.67
C LYS A 22 9.71 3.43 2.18
N ALA A 23 9.16 2.91 1.09
CA ALA A 23 9.56 1.63 0.51
C ALA A 23 11.03 1.64 0.08
N THR A 24 11.49 2.72 -0.57
CA THR A 24 12.88 2.88 -1.00
C THR A 24 13.82 3.00 0.20
N THR A 25 13.42 3.70 1.25
CA THR A 25 14.19 3.81 2.49
C THR A 25 14.29 2.45 3.20
N ASN A 26 13.18 1.71 3.29
CA ASN A 26 13.15 0.36 3.87
C ASN A 26 13.97 -0.62 3.04
N TRP A 27 13.88 -0.55 1.70
CA TRP A 27 14.73 -1.33 0.80
C TRP A 27 16.20 -0.99 1.05
N PHE A 28 16.59 0.28 1.08
CA PHE A 28 17.96 0.70 1.30
C PHE A 28 18.51 0.23 2.65
N ALA A 29 17.67 0.26 3.70
CA ALA A 29 18.03 -0.25 5.02
C ALA A 29 18.33 -1.76 4.99
N ASN A 30 17.51 -2.54 4.27
CA ASN A 30 17.48 -4.01 4.34
C ASN A 30 18.05 -4.74 3.11
N THR A 31 18.55 -3.99 2.11
CA THR A 31 19.00 -4.58 0.84
C THR A 31 20.20 -5.50 1.02
N LYS A 32 20.17 -6.64 0.32
CA LYS A 32 21.29 -7.58 0.18
C LYS A 32 22.12 -7.34 -1.08
N ASN A 33 21.82 -6.28 -1.84
CA ASN A 33 22.57 -5.94 -3.04
C ASN A 33 24.02 -5.58 -2.67
N ALA A 34 24.98 -6.40 -3.11
CA ALA A 34 26.38 -6.27 -2.72
C ALA A 34 26.96 -4.87 -2.99
N LYS A 35 26.61 -4.25 -4.13
CA LYS A 35 27.08 -2.91 -4.50
C LYS A 35 26.52 -1.83 -3.57
N VAL A 36 25.23 -1.93 -3.24
CA VAL A 36 24.59 -0.97 -2.32
C VAL A 36 25.13 -1.14 -0.90
N VAL A 37 25.35 -2.39 -0.47
CA VAL A 37 25.94 -2.70 0.84
C VAL A 37 27.36 -2.15 0.95
N SER A 38 28.20 -2.28 -0.10
CA SER A 38 29.54 -1.67 -0.09
C SER A 38 29.49 -0.14 -0.04
N LEU A 39 28.57 0.49 -0.78
CA LEU A 39 28.41 1.95 -0.75
C LEU A 39 27.96 2.44 0.64
N LYS A 40 27.06 1.72 1.30
CA LYS A 40 26.64 2.00 2.69
C LYS A 40 27.81 1.95 3.66
N LYS A 41 28.67 0.92 3.55
CA LYS A 41 29.88 0.80 4.38
C LYS A 41 30.85 1.96 4.17
N ASN A 42 30.89 2.51 2.96
CA ASN A 42 31.68 3.70 2.61
C ASN A 42 30.99 5.03 3.00
N GLY A 43 29.92 4.99 3.81
CA GLY A 43 29.23 6.17 4.34
C GLY A 43 28.23 6.82 3.38
N LYS A 44 27.97 6.25 2.19
CA LYS A 44 26.99 6.81 1.25
C LYS A 44 25.57 6.64 1.78
N LYS A 45 24.81 7.72 1.74
CA LYS A 45 23.38 7.74 2.07
C LYS A 45 22.54 7.47 0.83
N LEU A 46 21.26 7.14 1.02
CA LEU A 46 20.31 6.92 -0.08
C LEU A 46 20.27 8.12 -1.06
N ALA A 47 20.32 9.35 -0.55
CA ALA A 47 20.35 10.55 -1.38
C ALA A 47 21.60 10.64 -2.29
N ASP A 48 22.74 10.12 -1.84
CA ASP A 48 23.96 10.09 -2.64
C ASP A 48 23.84 9.06 -3.76
N ILE A 49 23.33 7.87 -3.45
CA ILE A 49 23.12 6.79 -4.43
C ILE A 49 22.08 7.22 -5.48
N LYS A 50 21.01 7.92 -5.09
CA LYS A 50 20.02 8.51 -6.01
C LYS A 50 20.66 9.42 -7.06
N LYS A 51 21.75 10.11 -6.70
CA LYS A 51 22.46 11.02 -7.61
C LYS A 51 23.55 10.32 -8.43
N THR A 52 24.33 9.43 -7.82
CA THR A 52 25.53 8.87 -8.46
C THR A 52 25.32 7.51 -9.10
N ASN A 53 24.32 6.74 -8.64
CA ASN A 53 24.06 5.38 -9.09
C ASN A 53 22.54 5.10 -9.11
N PRO A 54 21.74 5.88 -9.85
CA PRO A 54 20.28 5.74 -9.87
C PRO A 54 19.83 4.34 -10.29
N ASP A 55 20.58 3.67 -11.18
CA ASP A 55 20.28 2.32 -11.68
C ASP A 55 20.34 1.23 -10.60
N LEU A 56 20.98 1.51 -9.45
CA LEU A 56 21.03 0.58 -8.33
C LEU A 56 19.77 0.64 -7.46
N ILE A 57 18.91 1.63 -7.68
CA ILE A 57 17.69 1.85 -6.91
C ILE A 57 16.52 1.20 -7.66
N PRO A 58 15.65 0.45 -6.96
CA PRO A 58 14.42 -0.05 -7.55
C PRO A 58 13.59 1.13 -8.07
N PHE A 59 13.31 1.12 -9.38
CA PHE A 59 12.47 2.12 -10.04
C PHE A 59 11.03 1.62 -10.27
N LYS A 60 10.79 0.34 -9.98
CA LYS A 60 9.52 -0.35 -10.12
C LYS A 60 9.11 -0.99 -8.82
N PHE A 61 7.82 -0.91 -8.51
CA PHE A 61 7.23 -1.48 -7.31
C PHE A 61 6.09 -2.43 -7.65
N VAL A 62 5.94 -3.47 -6.83
CA VAL A 62 4.74 -4.30 -6.79
C VAL A 62 3.91 -3.83 -5.60
N ILE A 63 2.65 -3.46 -5.83
CA ILE A 63 1.73 -3.08 -4.76
C ILE A 63 0.94 -4.31 -4.35
N ILE A 64 0.94 -4.60 -3.05
CA ILE A 64 0.04 -5.60 -2.47
C ILE A 64 -0.99 -4.83 -1.64
N SER A 65 -2.27 -5.03 -1.96
CA SER A 65 -3.35 -4.28 -1.34
C SER A 65 -4.45 -5.21 -0.86
N GLU A 66 -4.99 -4.95 0.33
CA GLU A 66 -6.05 -5.73 0.94
C GLU A 66 -7.30 -4.88 1.20
N GLY A 67 -8.48 -5.46 0.97
CA GLY A 67 -9.76 -4.85 1.31
C GLY A 67 -9.97 -3.51 0.61
N VAL A 68 -10.43 -2.52 1.36
CA VAL A 68 -10.78 -1.18 0.84
C VAL A 68 -9.59 -0.41 0.29
N ALA A 69 -8.36 -0.71 0.73
CA ALA A 69 -7.16 -0.06 0.21
C ALA A 69 -6.98 -0.33 -1.30
N GLY A 70 -7.49 -1.46 -1.80
CA GLY A 70 -7.38 -1.80 -3.21
C GLY A 70 -8.16 -0.85 -4.12
N LEU A 71 -9.21 -0.20 -3.61
CA LEU A 71 -9.94 0.82 -4.35
C LEU A 71 -9.09 2.08 -4.54
N ALA A 72 -8.39 2.52 -3.49
CA ALA A 72 -7.47 3.65 -3.59
C ALA A 72 -6.30 3.35 -4.54
N VAL A 73 -5.76 2.13 -4.49
CA VAL A 73 -4.70 1.69 -5.41
C VAL A 73 -5.21 1.62 -6.86
N ARG A 74 -6.45 1.18 -7.10
CA ARG A 74 -7.05 1.16 -8.43
C ARG A 74 -7.13 2.56 -9.04
N GLU A 75 -7.61 3.54 -8.28
CA GLU A 75 -7.67 4.93 -8.78
C GLU A 75 -6.27 5.52 -8.97
N TYR A 76 -5.35 5.15 -8.11
CA TYR A 76 -3.97 5.58 -8.21
C TYR A 76 -3.30 5.11 -9.53
N ILE A 77 -3.41 3.83 -9.88
CA ILE A 77 -2.76 3.29 -11.09
C ILE A 77 -3.44 3.74 -12.40
N GLN A 78 -4.71 4.15 -12.36
CA GLN A 78 -5.41 4.67 -13.54
C GLN A 78 -4.95 6.09 -13.92
N SER A 79 -4.33 6.81 -13.00
CA SER A 79 -3.76 8.13 -13.27
C SER A 79 -2.51 8.05 -14.15
N SER A 80 -2.46 8.86 -15.21
CA SER A 80 -1.32 8.97 -16.12
C SER A 80 -0.03 9.43 -15.43
N LYS A 81 -0.14 10.06 -14.25
CA LYS A 81 1.00 10.60 -13.49
C LYS A 81 1.94 9.53 -12.93
N TYR A 82 1.48 8.28 -12.80
CA TYR A 82 2.22 7.21 -12.12
C TYR A 82 2.54 6.04 -13.05
N LYS A 83 2.35 6.26 -14.35
CA LYS A 83 2.59 5.27 -15.40
C LYS A 83 4.09 5.02 -15.53
N GLY A 84 4.53 3.82 -15.16
CA GLY A 84 5.93 3.37 -15.25
C GLY A 84 6.62 3.09 -13.91
N GLU A 85 6.05 3.55 -12.79
CA GLU A 85 6.58 3.31 -11.43
C GLU A 85 6.08 1.99 -10.83
N ILE A 86 4.97 1.47 -11.34
CA ILE A 86 4.33 0.23 -10.87
C ILE A 86 4.49 -0.86 -11.92
N GLU A 87 5.04 -1.99 -11.50
CA GLU A 87 5.18 -3.18 -12.34
C GLU A 87 3.95 -4.07 -12.27
N ASN A 88 3.42 -4.28 -11.07
CA ASN A 88 2.24 -5.10 -10.83
C ASN A 88 1.46 -4.63 -9.60
N VAL A 89 0.19 -4.99 -9.55
CA VAL A 89 -0.66 -4.84 -8.37
C VAL A 89 -1.33 -6.18 -8.06
N ILE A 90 -1.30 -6.57 -6.80
CA ILE A 90 -1.94 -7.77 -6.28
C ILE A 90 -3.02 -7.33 -5.29
N PHE A 91 -4.27 -7.66 -5.59
CA PHE A 91 -5.42 -7.35 -4.76
C PHE A 91 -5.85 -8.58 -3.96
N PHE A 92 -6.09 -8.39 -2.66
CA PHE A 92 -6.65 -9.38 -1.75
C PHE A 92 -7.97 -8.87 -1.21
N ASN A 93 -9.06 -9.63 -1.40
CA ASN A 93 -10.38 -9.30 -0.84
C ASN A 93 -10.86 -7.86 -1.13
N THR A 94 -10.40 -7.25 -2.23
CA THR A 94 -10.79 -5.90 -2.59
C THR A 94 -12.21 -5.90 -3.14
N PRO A 95 -13.14 -5.12 -2.56
CA PRO A 95 -14.52 -5.07 -3.04
C PRO A 95 -14.60 -4.19 -4.29
N HIS A 96 -14.12 -4.70 -5.44
CA HIS A 96 -13.97 -3.94 -6.69
C HIS A 96 -15.24 -3.24 -7.18
N GLU A 97 -16.41 -3.78 -6.81
CA GLU A 97 -17.74 -3.26 -7.17
C GLU A 97 -18.52 -2.80 -5.93
N GLY A 98 -17.85 -2.66 -4.79
CA GLY A 98 -18.49 -2.44 -3.50
C GLY A 98 -18.83 -3.75 -2.78
N SER A 99 -19.52 -3.62 -1.65
CA SER A 99 -19.91 -4.74 -0.79
C SER A 99 -21.29 -4.44 -0.22
N GLY A 100 -22.17 -5.45 -0.19
CA GLY A 100 -23.48 -5.35 0.46
C GLY A 100 -23.41 -5.02 1.96
N PHE A 101 -22.22 -5.12 2.57
CA PHE A 101 -21.95 -4.59 3.90
C PHE A 101 -22.16 -3.08 3.98
N ALA A 102 -21.80 -2.31 2.95
CA ALA A 102 -21.98 -0.87 2.94
C ALA A 102 -23.47 -0.51 3.04
N ASP A 103 -24.33 -1.19 2.27
CA ASP A 103 -25.78 -1.03 2.32
C ASP A 103 -26.35 -1.44 3.67
N GLN A 104 -25.87 -2.54 4.26
CA GLN A 104 -26.30 -2.96 5.60
C GLN A 104 -25.93 -1.94 6.67
N VAL A 105 -24.74 -1.35 6.62
CA VAL A 105 -24.31 -0.31 7.57
C VAL A 105 -25.14 0.97 7.41
N LEU A 106 -25.44 1.36 6.16
CA LEU A 106 -26.26 2.53 5.83
C LEU A 106 -27.73 2.34 6.26
N LEU A 107 -28.31 1.16 6.01
CA LEU A 107 -29.72 0.88 6.27
C LEU A 107 -30.00 0.51 7.73
N ASN A 108 -29.05 -0.12 8.43
CA ASN A 108 -29.24 -0.58 9.81
C ASN A 108 -28.72 0.40 10.87
N GLY A 109 -28.22 1.58 10.47
CA GLY A 109 -27.82 2.67 11.37
C GLY A 109 -26.95 2.22 12.55
N SER A 110 -25.63 2.16 12.34
CA SER A 110 -24.60 2.02 13.38
C SER A 110 -24.64 0.78 14.30
N ARG A 111 -25.69 -0.03 14.33
CA ARG A 111 -25.82 -1.21 15.22
C ARG A 111 -24.82 -2.33 14.92
N GLU A 112 -24.28 -2.40 13.70
CA GLU A 112 -23.24 -3.35 13.31
C GLU A 112 -21.81 -2.82 13.53
N LEU A 113 -21.62 -1.50 13.66
CA LEU A 113 -20.31 -0.87 13.88
C LEU A 113 -19.85 -0.95 15.35
N ASP A 114 -20.79 -1.04 16.29
CA ASP A 114 -20.52 -1.20 17.74
C ASP A 114 -20.24 -2.64 18.18
N LYS A 115 -20.36 -3.62 17.27
CA LYS A 115 -19.89 -4.97 17.53
C LYS A 115 -18.37 -4.97 17.37
N THR A 116 -17.66 -4.62 18.43
CA THR A 116 -16.26 -4.99 18.62
C THR A 116 -16.13 -6.50 18.37
N LYS A 117 -15.77 -6.87 17.14
CA LYS A 117 -15.51 -8.27 16.78
C LYS A 117 -14.28 -8.70 17.57
N SER A 118 -14.52 -9.37 18.69
CA SER A 118 -13.52 -10.10 19.44
C SER A 118 -12.91 -11.16 18.53
N ILE A 119 -11.63 -11.48 18.73
CA ILE A 119 -10.89 -12.53 18.00
C ILE A 119 -11.66 -13.88 18.03
N SER A 120 -12.52 -14.10 19.02
CA SER A 120 -13.42 -15.25 19.14
C SER A 120 -14.49 -15.37 18.03
N ASP A 121 -14.82 -14.29 17.33
CA ASP A 121 -15.81 -14.32 16.25
C ASP A 121 -15.20 -14.83 14.94
N TYR A 122 -13.88 -14.71 14.77
CA TYR A 122 -13.14 -15.27 13.62
C TYR A 122 -12.91 -16.78 13.74
N THR A 123 -12.76 -17.32 14.96
CA THR A 123 -12.65 -18.78 15.17
C THR A 123 -13.94 -19.52 14.81
N LYS A 124 -15.12 -18.91 15.02
CA LYS A 124 -16.39 -19.53 14.62
C LYS A 124 -16.59 -19.61 13.10
N LEU A 125 -15.95 -18.73 12.33
CA LEU A 125 -15.96 -18.78 10.86
C LEU A 125 -15.02 -19.86 10.30
N MET A 126 -13.95 -20.20 11.04
CA MET A 126 -13.04 -21.30 10.69
C MET A 126 -13.67 -22.67 10.96
N ASP A 127 -14.43 -22.84 12.03
CA ASP A 127 -15.11 -24.12 12.34
C ASP A 127 -16.23 -24.48 11.35
N TYR A 128 -16.80 -23.49 10.63
CA TYR A 128 -17.87 -23.73 9.65
C TYR A 128 -17.35 -24.02 8.23
N ALA A 129 -16.07 -23.75 7.97
CA ALA A 129 -15.37 -24.13 6.75
C ALA A 129 -14.53 -25.37 7.04
N GLY A 130 -15.20 -26.50 7.23
CA GLY A 130 -14.64 -27.75 7.75
C GLY A 130 -13.22 -28.08 7.28
N VAL A 131 -12.32 -28.12 8.26
CA VAL A 131 -11.22 -29.08 8.36
C VAL A 131 -11.60 -30.09 9.44
#